data_AF-F3B6X1-F1
#
_entry.id   AF-F3B6X1-F1
#
_cell.length_a   1.000
_cell.length_b   1.000
_cell.length_c   1.000
_cell.angle_alpha   90.00
_cell.angle_beta   90.00
_cell.angle_gamma   90.00
#
_symmetry.space_group_name_H-M   'P 1'
#
loop_
_entity.id
_entity.type
_entity.pdbx_description
1 polymer ?
#
loop_
_entity_poly.entity_id
_entity_poly.type
_entity_poly.pdbx_seq_one_letter_code
_entity_poly.pdbx_strand_id
1 'polypeptide(L)' 'MKVRWLGKTEALILTTDKIYDVISIERGWYRVIDGSGEDYLYPPEVFEIVEEDNKIKKSYGSIT' A
#
# COMPACT_ATOMS: atom_id res chain seq x y z
N MET A 1 7.43 -2.93 1.33
CA MET A 1 7.28 -1.58 0.76
C MET A 1 6.38 -0.82 1.71
N LYS A 2 6.72 0.42 2.05
CA LYS A 2 5.93 1.23 2.97
C LYS A 2 5.30 2.40 2.22
N VAL A 3 4.03 2.64 2.51
CA VAL A 3 3.23 3.68 1.86
C VAL A 3 2.56 4.56 2.89
N ARG A 4 2.46 5.86 2.59
CA ARG A 4 1.75 6.85 3.42
C ARG A 4 0.42 7.19 2.77
N TRP A 5 -0.63 7.22 3.58
CA TRP A 5 -1.96 7.60 3.12
C TRP A 5 -2.06 9.11 2.87
N LEU A 6 -2.38 9.49 1.62
CA LEU A 6 -2.58 10.89 1.21
C LEU A 6 -4.05 11.33 1.28
N GLY A 7 -4.98 10.38 1.42
CA GLY A 7 -6.41 10.65 1.47
C GLY A 7 -6.89 11.30 2.77
N LYS A 8 -8.18 11.64 2.81
CA LYS A 8 -8.84 12.08 4.05
C LYS A 8 -8.91 10.91 5.03
N THR A 9 -8.95 11.22 6.33
CA THR A 9 -9.10 10.19 7.37
C THR A 9 -10.49 9.60 7.26
N GLU A 10 -10.54 8.30 6.97
CA GLU A 10 -11.77 7.54 6.97
C GLU A 10 -11.78 6.74 8.27
N ALA A 11 -12.67 7.15 9.19
CA ALA A 11 -12.77 6.54 10.50
C ALA A 11 -12.97 5.02 10.32
N LEU A 12 -12.07 4.23 10.93
CA LEU A 12 -11.99 2.75 10.95
C LEU A 12 -11.12 2.07 9.87
N ILE A 13 -10.61 2.79 8.87
CA ILE A 13 -9.86 2.15 7.77
C ILE A 13 -8.46 2.77 7.64
N LEU A 14 -8.38 4.02 7.15
CA LEU A 14 -7.12 4.70 6.88
C LEU A 14 -7.05 6.05 7.59
N THR A 15 -5.91 6.28 8.25
CA THR A 15 -5.61 7.51 8.97
C THR A 15 -4.72 8.38 8.11
N THR A 16 -5.17 9.63 7.90
CA THR A 16 -4.34 10.83 7.89
C THR A 16 -2.84 10.61 8.12
N ASP A 17 -1.97 10.63 7.09
CA ASP A 17 -0.53 10.71 7.30
C ASP A 17 0.15 9.44 7.85
N LYS A 18 -0.63 8.38 8.08
CA LYS A 18 -0.13 7.13 8.64
C LYS A 18 0.58 6.30 7.57
N ILE A 19 1.67 5.66 8.00
CA ILE A 19 2.45 4.73 7.20
C ILE A 19 1.88 3.32 7.37
N TYR A 20 1.73 2.62 6.26
CA TYR A 20 1.24 1.26 6.19
C TYR A 20 2.22 0.37 5.41
N ASP A 21 2.21 -0.91 5.76
CA ASP A 21 3.02 -1.92 5.09
C ASP A 21 2.23 -2.55 3.93
N VAL A 22 2.80 -2.45 2.72
CA VAL A 22 2.32 -3.14 1.53
C VAL A 22 2.86 -4.55 1.54
N ILE A 23 1.96 -5.53 1.64
CA ILE A 23 2.30 -6.96 1.67
C ILE A 23 2.41 -7.57 0.27
N SER A 24 1.61 -7.06 -0.67
CA SER A 24 1.63 -7.49 -2.06
C SER A 24 1.06 -6.39 -2.94
N ILE A 25 1.28 -6.51 -4.24
CA ILE A 25 0.56 -5.72 -5.22
C ILE A 25 -0.28 -6.74 -6.00
N GLU A 26 -1.55 -6.47 -6.30
CA GLU A 26 -2.40 -7.33 -7.13
C GLU A 26 -3.08 -6.52 -8.21
N ARG A 27 -2.88 -6.89 -9.49
CA ARG A 27 -3.43 -6.16 -10.65
C ARG A 27 -3.10 -4.65 -10.63
N GLY A 28 -1.94 -4.29 -10.07
CA GLY A 28 -1.49 -2.90 -9.92
C GLY A 28 -2.03 -2.17 -8.68
N TRP A 29 -2.81 -2.83 -7.83
CA TRP A 29 -3.35 -2.30 -6.58
C TRP A 29 -2.49 -2.76 -5.39
N TYR A 30 -2.36 -1.92 -4.37
CA TYR A 30 -1.58 -2.23 -3.18
C TYR A 30 -2.44 -2.99 -2.18
N ARG A 31 -1.97 -4.17 -1.80
CA ARG A 31 -2.54 -4.93 -0.69
C ARG A 31 -1.86 -4.49 0.59
N VAL A 32 -2.62 -3.88 1.48
CA VAL A 32 -2.14 -3.19 2.67
C VAL A 32 -2.89 -3.73 3.89
N ILE A 33 -2.16 -3.94 4.99
CA ILE A 33 -2.79 -4.27 6.28
C ILE A 33 -3.21 -2.95 6.93
N ASP A 34 -4.52 -2.74 7.08
CA ASP A 34 -5.06 -1.51 7.66
C ASP A 34 -5.11 -1.56 9.21
N GLY A 35 -5.73 -0.55 9.84
CA GLY A 35 -5.83 -0.45 11.29
C GLY A 35 -6.63 -1.57 11.98
N SER A 36 -7.47 -2.29 11.23
CA SER A 36 -8.22 -3.49 11.65
C SER A 36 -7.32 -4.72 11.83
N GLY A 37 -6.15 -4.74 11.19
CA GLY A 37 -5.30 -5.94 11.09
C GLY A 37 -5.73 -6.90 9.97
N GLU A 38 -6.72 -6.51 9.16
CA GLU A 38 -7.09 -7.18 7.93
C GLU A 38 -6.35 -6.57 6.75
N ASP A 39 -6.19 -7.36 5.68
CA ASP A 39 -5.61 -6.88 4.44
C ASP A 39 -6.70 -6.46 3.44
N TYR A 40 -6.46 -5.34 2.75
CA TYR A 40 -7.36 -4.85 1.72
C TYR A 40 -6.60 -4.28 0.53
N LEU A 41 -7.26 -4.26 -0.63
CA LEU A 41 -6.69 -3.71 -1.87
C LEU A 41 -7.08 -2.24 -2.02
N TYR A 42 -6.07 -1.40 -2.17
CA TYR A 42 -6.24 0.01 -2.41
C TYR A 42 -5.54 0.46 -3.69
N PRO A 43 -6.06 1.48 -4.38
CA PRO A 43 -5.39 2.01 -5.55
C PRO A 43 -4.08 2.70 -5.14
N PRO A 44 -3.02 2.65 -5.96
CA PRO A 44 -1.72 3.24 -5.63
C PRO A 44 -1.74 4.77 -5.62
N GLU A 45 -2.70 5.39 -6.33
CA GLU A 45 -2.82 6.85 -6.50
C GLU A 45 -3.10 7.62 -5.19
N VAL A 46 -3.65 6.93 -4.19
CA VAL A 46 -3.99 7.51 -2.88
C VAL A 46 -2.85 7.34 -1.87
N PHE A 47 -1.71 6.80 -2.30
CA PHE A 47 -0.55 6.58 -1.47
C PHE A 47 0.71 7.26 -2.01
N GLU A 48 1.54 7.70 -1.07
CA GLU A 48 2.93 8.08 -1.32
C GLU A 48 3.85 6.94 -0.89
N ILE A 49 4.80 6.55 -1.75
CA ILE A 49 5.78 5.51 -1.40
C ILE A 49 6.84 6.13 -0.50
N VAL A 50 6.90 5.70 0.75
CA VAL A 50 7.89 6.17 1.74
C VAL A 50 9.14 5.30 1.71
N GLU A 51 8.97 4.00 1.48
CA GLU A 51 10.08 3.04 1.41
C GLU A 51 9.82 1.99 0.34
N GLU A 52 10.67 1.98 -0.68
CA GLU A 52 10.63 0.96 -1.72
C GLU A 52 11.29 -0.33 -1.23
N ASP A 53 10.55 -1.43 -1.23
CA ASP A 53 11.14 -2.75 -0.98
C ASP A 53 11.45 -3.42 -2.32
N ASN A 54 12.74 -3.62 -2.59
CA ASN A 54 13.23 -4.23 -3.83
C ASN A 54 12.75 -5.68 -4.06
N LYS A 55 12.18 -6.35 -3.04
CA LYS A 55 11.63 -7.70 -3.20
C LYS A 55 10.28 -7.69 -3.90
N ILE A 56 9.45 -6.66 -3.68
CA ILE A 56 8.11 -6.55 -4.27
C ILE A 56 8.18 -6.23 -5.77
N LYS A 57 9.18 -5.46 -6.21
CA LYS A 57 9.41 -5.16 -7.64
C LYS A 57 9.59 -6.40 -8.52
N LYS A 58 10.21 -7.47 -7.99
CA LYS A 58 10.45 -8.72 -8.75
C LYS A 58 9.15 -9.47 -9.08
N SER A 59 8.07 -9.22 -8.35
CA SER A 59 6.76 -9.81 -8.63
C SER A 59 5.97 -9.03 -9.69
N TYR A 60 6.32 -7.77 -9.95
CA TYR A 60 5.61 -6.85 -10.86
C TYR A 60 6.35 -6.52 -12.16
N GLY A 61 7.65 -6.81 -12.21
CA GLY A 61 8.50 -6.57 -13.36
C GLY A 61 9.41 -7.76 -13.62
N SER A 62 8.83 -8.84 -14.15
CA SER A 62 9.52 -9.74 -15.09
C SER A 62 8.78 -9.65 -16.42
N ILE A 63 8.94 -8.51 -17.08
CA ILE A 63 8.91 -8.43 -18.54
C ILE A 63 10.25 -7.79 -18.91
N THR A 64 10.97 -8.52 -19.75
CA THR A 64 12.32 -8.34 -20.31
C THR A 64 12.85 -6.92 -20.41
#